data_AF-A0A7R9LXP8-F1
#
_entry.id   AF-A0A7R9LXP8-F1
#
_cell.length_a   1.000
_cell.length_b   1.000
_cell.length_c   1.000
_cell.angle_alpha   90.00
_cell.angle_beta   90.00
_cell.angle_gamma   90.00
#
_symmetry.space_group_name_H-M   'P 1'
#
loop_
_entity.id
_entity.type
_entity.pdbx_description
1 polymer ?
#
loop_
_entity_poly.entity_id
_entity_poly.type
_entity_poly.pdbx_seq_one_letter_code
_entity_poly.pdbx_strand_id
1 'polypeptide(L)'
;MDVKRLKRAMWDVISPLNPPATPLTPEANRPMSPQTMSFTTLYKDLPPKITPVMAQNLSTPIAFVTLLHLCNERNLKLVGTEDLSDFVIETEVPFNTN
;
A
#
# COMPACT_ATOMS: atom_id res chain seq x y z
N MET A 1 -15.19 14.09 2.46
CA MET A 1 -13.84 13.46 2.57
C MET A 1 -13.07 13.74 1.28
N ASP A 2 -11.80 14.16 1.37
CA ASP A 2 -10.94 14.38 0.19
C ASP A 2 -10.20 13.08 -0.18
N VAL A 3 -10.70 12.38 -1.20
CA VAL A 3 -10.17 11.08 -1.64
C VAL A 3 -8.77 11.23 -2.26
N LYS A 4 -8.43 12.37 -2.86
CA LYS A 4 -7.08 12.58 -3.42
C LYS A 4 -6.04 12.65 -2.32
N ARG A 5 -6.33 13.36 -1.23
CA ARG A 5 -5.49 13.40 -0.03
C ARG A 5 -5.40 12.04 0.64
N LEU A 6 -6.51 11.31 0.73
CA LEU A 6 -6.53 9.95 1.31
C LEU A 6 -5.66 8.99 0.50
N LYS A 7 -5.80 8.96 -0.82
CA LYS A 7 -4.95 8.14 -1.72
C LYS A 7 -3.47 8.45 -1.53
N ARG A 8 -3.11 9.73 -1.44
CA ARG A 8 -1.72 10.14 -1.22
C ARG A 8 -1.21 9.64 0.13
N ALA A 9 -1.97 9.83 1.21
CA ALA A 9 -1.58 9.33 2.53
C ALA A 9 -1.46 7.80 2.57
N MET A 10 -2.38 7.07 1.92
CA MET A 10 -2.30 5.61 1.80
C MET A 10 -1.07 5.18 1.01
N TRP A 11 -0.77 5.87 -0.09
CA TRP A 11 0.41 5.59 -0.88
C TRP A 11 1.70 5.89 -0.11
N ASP A 12 1.77 6.97 0.68
CA ASP A 12 2.96 7.29 1.47
C ASP A 12 3.27 6.20 2.53
N VAL A 13 2.26 5.44 2.98
CA VAL A 13 2.44 4.28 3.87
C VAL A 13 2.90 3.03 3.11
N ILE A 14 2.42 2.85 1.87
CA ILE A 14 2.73 1.68 1.02
C ILE A 14 4.04 1.85 0.25
N SER A 15 4.42 3.05 -0.17
CA SER A 15 5.55 3.31 -1.06
C SER A 15 6.93 2.86 -0.53
N PRO A 16 7.21 2.82 0.79
CA PRO A 16 8.44 2.20 1.28
C PRO A 16 8.56 0.71 0.92
N LEU A 17 7.44 0.05 0.60
CA LEU A 17 7.40 -1.34 0.10
C LEU A 17 7.82 -1.46 -1.37
N ASN A 18 7.86 -0.34 -2.10
CA ASN A 18 8.28 -0.26 -3.49
C ASN A 18 9.26 0.90 -3.68
N PRO A 19 10.50 0.79 -3.15
CA PRO A 19 11.49 1.82 -3.36
C PRO A 19 11.75 1.96 -4.87
N PRO A 20 11.77 3.18 -5.43
CA PRO A 20 12.19 3.37 -6.81
C PRO A 20 13.59 2.76 -6.96
N ALA A 21 13.80 1.99 -8.02
CA ALA A 21 15.08 1.37 -8.32
C ALA A 21 16.18 2.45 -8.47
N THR A 22 16.83 2.80 -7.35
CA THR A 22 17.98 3.68 -7.35
C THR A 22 19.18 2.93 -7.96
N PRO A 23 19.99 3.55 -8.82
CA PRO A 23 21.17 2.89 -9.36
C PRO A 23 22.25 2.75 -8.27
N LEU A 24 22.75 1.51 -8.12
CA LEU A 24 24.14 1.15 -7.78
C LEU A 24 24.63 1.43 -6.34
N THR A 25 24.49 0.41 -5.47
CA THR A 25 25.59 -0.01 -4.58
C THR A 25 25.87 -1.51 -4.79
N PRO A 26 27.14 -1.98 -4.77
CA PRO A 26 27.51 -3.30 -5.31
C PRO A 26 27.10 -4.52 -4.46
N GLU A 27 26.29 -4.36 -3.42
CA GLU A 27 26.06 -5.42 -2.40
C GLU A 27 24.64 -6.01 -2.37
N ALA A 28 23.77 -5.69 -3.33
CA ALA A 28 22.37 -6.11 -3.30
C ALA A 28 22.04 -7.27 -4.26
N ASN A 29 22.80 -8.38 -4.20
CA ASN A 29 22.40 -9.62 -4.88
C ASN A 29 21.39 -10.45 -4.05
N ARG A 30 20.57 -9.79 -3.24
CA ARG A 30 19.47 -10.44 -2.50
C ARG A 30 18.24 -10.44 -3.40
N PRO A 31 17.56 -11.58 -3.59
CA PRO A 31 16.29 -11.60 -4.31
C PRO A 31 15.36 -10.60 -3.62
N MET A 32 14.89 -9.60 -4.38
CA MET A 32 13.95 -8.62 -3.90
C MET A 32 12.62 -9.35 -3.64
N SER A 33 12.44 -9.83 -2.41
CA SER A 33 11.20 -10.47 -1.99
C SER A 33 10.05 -9.47 -2.17
N PRO A 34 8.88 -9.90 -2.67
CA PRO A 34 7.71 -9.03 -2.70
C PRO A 34 7.46 -8.49 -1.30
N GLN A 35 7.44 -7.16 -1.17
CA GLN A 35 7.15 -6.54 0.11
C GLN A 35 5.63 -6.53 0.28
N THR A 36 5.20 -7.05 1.42
CA THR A 36 3.77 -7.23 1.73
C THR A 36 3.38 -6.44 2.97
N MET A 37 2.14 -5.97 3.01
CA MET A 37 1.55 -5.27 4.15
C MET A 37 0.08 -5.67 4.28
N SER A 38 -0.41 -5.83 5.50
CA SER A 38 -1.85 -6.08 5.70
C SER A 38 -2.66 -4.79 5.65
N PHE A 39 -3.91 -4.89 5.17
CA PHE A 39 -4.85 -3.78 5.14
C PHE A 39 -5.17 -3.29 6.56
N THR A 40 -5.26 -4.17 7.55
CA THR A 40 -5.39 -3.77 8.96
C THR A 40 -4.25 -2.86 9.41
N THR A 41 -3.01 -3.18 9.05
CA THR A 41 -1.84 -2.37 9.43
C THR A 41 -1.90 -1.01 8.76
N LEU A 42 -2.16 -0.98 7.44
CA LEU A 42 -2.37 0.24 6.68
C LEU A 42 -3.47 1.11 7.31
N TYR A 43 -4.60 0.51 7.67
CA TYR A 43 -5.76 1.21 8.24
C TYR A 43 -5.44 1.81 9.62
N LYS A 44 -4.62 1.15 10.44
CA LYS A 44 -4.17 1.66 11.74
C LYS A 44 -3.17 2.80 11.61
N ASP A 45 -2.33 2.78 10.58
CA ASP A 45 -1.28 3.78 10.35
C ASP A 45 -1.79 5.01 9.58
N LEU A 46 -3.02 4.96 9.06
CA LEU A 46 -3.60 6.02 8.23
C LEU A 46 -4.09 7.26 9.00
N PRO A 47 -4.82 7.13 10.14
CA PRO A 47 -5.33 8.27 10.90
C PRO A 47 -4.28 9.34 11.26
N PRO A 48 -3.05 9.01 11.70
CA PRO A 48 -2.04 10.03 12.01
C PRO A 48 -1.47 10.73 10.76
N LYS A 49 -1.71 10.23 9.55
CA LYS A 49 -1.22 10.78 8.28
C LYS A 49 -2.21 11.71 7.58
N ILE A 50 -3.42 11.83 8.11
CA ILE A 50 -4.51 12.65 7.55
C ILE A 50 -4.99 13.69 8.57
N THR A 51 -5.78 14.66 8.10
CA THR A 51 -6.35 15.67 9.00
C THR A 51 -7.34 15.04 10.01
N PRO A 52 -7.51 15.60 11.22
CA PRO A 52 -8.44 15.07 12.22
C PRO A 52 -9.88 14.89 11.70
N VAL A 53 -10.35 15.84 10.88
CA VAL A 53 -11.68 15.76 10.25
C VAL A 53 -11.78 14.58 9.29
N MET A 54 -10.71 14.26 8.54
CA MET A 54 -10.70 13.08 7.67
C MET A 54 -10.64 11.78 8.48
N ALA A 55 -9.85 11.74 9.56
CA ALA A 55 -9.76 10.58 10.44
C ALA A 55 -11.10 10.24 11.10
N GLN A 56 -11.87 11.25 11.54
CA GLN A 56 -13.21 11.04 12.10
C GLN A 56 -14.22 10.49 11.08
N ASN A 57 -14.06 10.84 9.80
CA ASN A 57 -14.93 10.36 8.72
C ASN A 57 -14.42 9.06 8.08
N LEU A 58 -13.23 8.58 8.46
CA LEU A 58 -12.63 7.38 7.90
C LEU A 58 -13.41 6.16 8.36
N SER A 59 -13.79 5.32 7.41
CA SER A 59 -14.42 4.03 7.67
C SER A 59 -13.77 2.95 6.83
N THR A 60 -13.91 1.70 7.27
CA THR A 60 -13.39 0.52 6.56
C THR A 60 -13.81 0.50 5.09
N PRO A 61 -15.08 0.71 4.71
CA PRO A 61 -15.47 0.73 3.29
C PRO A 61 -14.77 1.83 2.48
N ILE A 62 -14.59 3.02 3.05
CA ILE A 62 -13.97 4.13 2.33
C ILE A 62 -12.47 3.87 2.13
N ALA A 63 -11.78 3.39 3.16
CA ALA A 63 -10.37 3.00 3.04
C ALA A 63 -10.20 1.87 2.02
N PHE A 64 -11.10 0.87 2.04
CA PHE A 64 -11.05 -0.26 1.12
C PHE A 64 -11.28 0.16 -0.34
N VAL A 65 -12.32 0.94 -0.64
CA VAL A 65 -12.55 1.47 -2.00
C VAL A 65 -11.37 2.32 -2.47
N THR A 66 -10.79 3.11 -1.58
CA THR A 66 -9.60 3.92 -1.90
C THR A 66 -8.39 3.04 -2.21
N LEU A 67 -8.21 1.94 -1.48
CA LEU A 67 -7.17 0.94 -1.75
C LEU A 67 -7.37 0.29 -3.13
N LEU A 68 -8.59 -0.11 -3.48
CA LEU A 68 -8.89 -0.72 -4.79
C LEU A 68 -8.52 0.22 -5.95
N HIS A 69 -8.83 1.52 -5.81
CA HIS A 69 -8.38 2.51 -6.80
C HIS A 69 -6.85 2.59 -6.86
N LEU A 70 -6.17 2.54 -5.72
CA LEU A 70 -4.71 2.61 -5.65
C LEU A 70 -4.05 1.37 -6.26
N CYS A 71 -4.62 0.17 -6.05
CA CYS A 71 -4.17 -1.07 -6.69
C CYS A 71 -4.13 -0.92 -8.22
N ASN A 72 -5.18 -0.33 -8.80
CA ASN A 72 -5.25 -0.07 -10.23
C ASN A 72 -4.24 1.01 -10.69
N GLU A 73 -3.96 2.02 -9.87
CA GLU A 73 -3.07 3.15 -10.21
C GLU A 73 -1.57 2.86 -10.00
N ARG A 74 -1.22 1.82 -9.25
CA ARG A 74 0.14 1.54 -8.77
C ARG A 74 0.59 0.09 -8.93
N ASN A 75 -0.18 -0.73 -9.67
CA ASN A 75 0.12 -2.15 -9.89
C ASN A 75 0.30 -2.91 -8.56
N LEU A 76 -0.59 -2.65 -7.60
CA LEU A 76 -0.60 -3.41 -6.35
C LEU A 76 -1.56 -4.58 -6.48
N LYS A 77 -1.18 -5.72 -5.93
CA LYS A 77 -2.03 -6.89 -5.84
C LYS A 77 -2.66 -6.95 -4.45
N LEU A 78 -3.93 -7.33 -4.41
CA LEU A 78 -4.69 -7.49 -3.17
C LEU A 78 -5.11 -8.95 -3.05
N VAL A 79 -4.74 -9.59 -1.93
CA VAL A 79 -5.01 -11.00 -1.65
C VAL A 79 -5.84 -11.09 -0.38
N GLY A 80 -7.05 -11.64 -0.45
CA GLY A 80 -7.89 -11.84 0.75
C GLY A 80 -7.45 -13.03 1.58
N THR A 81 -7.64 -12.97 2.90
CA THR A 81 -7.49 -14.12 3.79
C THR A 81 -8.69 -15.06 3.69
N GLU A 82 -8.53 -16.33 4.05
CA GLU A 82 -9.61 -17.35 3.96
C GLU A 82 -10.83 -17.00 4.81
N ASP A 83 -10.61 -16.35 5.95
CA ASP A 83 -11.63 -15.92 6.90
C ASP A 83 -12.23 -14.54 6.58
N LEU A 84 -11.78 -13.89 5.51
CA LEU A 84 -12.17 -12.53 5.08
C LEU A 84 -11.93 -11.45 6.15
N SER A 85 -11.09 -11.72 7.14
CA SER A 85 -10.81 -10.77 8.23
C SER A 85 -9.81 -9.68 7.83
N ASP A 86 -8.97 -9.95 6.84
CA ASP A 86 -7.95 -9.00 6.35
C ASP A 86 -7.63 -9.20 4.87
N PHE A 87 -6.81 -8.30 4.34
CA PHE A 87 -6.22 -8.39 3.01
C PHE A 87 -4.72 -8.16 3.08
N VAL A 88 -3.96 -8.91 2.29
CA VAL A 88 -2.54 -8.69 2.05
C VAL A 88 -2.38 -7.87 0.79
N ILE A 89 -1.65 -6.76 0.90
CA ILE A 89 -1.26 -5.87 -0.18
C ILE A 89 0.15 -6.28 -0.59
N GLU A 90 0.34 -6.67 -1.84
CA GLU A 90 1.62 -7.07 -2.39
C GLU A 90 2.06 -6.06 -3.46
N THR A 91 3.31 -5.62 -3.40
CA THR A 91 3.91 -4.85 -4.50
C THR A 91 4.36 -5.80 -5.60
N GLU A 92 4.01 -5.50 -6.86
CA GLU A 92 4.50 -6.27 -8.00
C GLU A 92 6.01 -6.04 -8.14
N VAL A 93 6.81 -7.10 -8.06
CA VAL A 93 8.25 -7.04 -8.32
C VAL A 93 8.42 -6.92 -9.83
N PRO A 94 9.12 -5.90 -10.37
CA PRO A 94 9.36 -5.83 -11.79
C PRO A 94 10.08 -7.10 -12.25
N PHE A 95 9.53 -7.79 -13.25
CA PHE A 95 10.21 -8.92 -13.88
C PHE A 95 11.51 -8.39 -14.49
N ASN A 96 12.64 -8.71 -13.86
CA ASN A 96 13.95 -8.50 -14.46
C ASN A 96 14.10 -9.56 -15.56
N THR A 97 13.70 -9.24 -16.79
CA THR A 97 14.01 -10.05 -17.97
C THR A 97 15.52 -10.05 -18.15
N ASN A 98 16.13 -11.24 -17.96
CA ASN A 98 17.53 -11.54 -18.29
C ASN A 98 17.85 -11.19 -19.74
#